data_AF-A0A3M1PM65-F1
#
_entry.id   AF-A0A3M1PM65-F1
#
_cell.length_a   1.000
_cell.length_b   1.000
_cell.length_c   1.000
_cell.angle_alpha   90.00
_cell.angle_beta   90.00
_cell.angle_gamma   90.00
#
_symmetry.space_group_name_H-M   'P 1'
#
loop_
_entity.id
_entity.type
_entity.pdbx_description
1 polymer ?
#
loop_
_entity_poly.entity_id
_entity_poly.type
_entity_poly.pdbx_seq_one_letter_code
_entity_poly.pdbx_strand_id
1 'polypeptide(L)'
;MEINAAYGLIKSRLELLGLLKTSLKQGEIVLTFISPQVGMRHQEAIAALAEETGYALRLHPNPDQNAILTIVQREVRAAGWGVRKGPGLHVERCEVVYTLAAPPDEAVLSAVSKRIQEQTGYTLVVK
;
A
#
# COMPACT_ATOMS: atom_id res chain seq x y z
N MET A 1 8.83 21.79 16.82
CA MET A 1 7.88 21.02 17.67
C MET A 1 8.64 19.89 18.34
N GLU A 2 8.26 19.43 19.53
CA GLU A 2 8.84 18.22 20.14
C GLU A 2 8.44 16.95 19.37
N ILE A 3 9.34 15.96 19.30
CA ILE A 3 9.16 14.76 18.44
C ILE A 3 7.90 13.95 18.76
N ASN A 4 7.56 13.81 20.04
CA ASN A 4 6.37 13.06 20.45
C ASN A 4 5.07 13.78 20.06
N ALA A 5 5.09 15.12 20.10
CA ALA A 5 3.96 15.93 19.64
C ALA A 5 3.82 15.83 18.11
N ALA A 6 4.94 15.86 17.38
CA ALA A 6 4.95 15.67 15.93
C ALA A 6 4.36 14.30 15.54
N TYR A 7 4.76 13.23 16.22
CA TYR A 7 4.16 11.90 16.00
C TYR A 7 2.66 11.87 16.27
N GLY A 8 2.20 12.48 17.36
CA GLY A 8 0.78 12.56 17.68
C GLY A 8 -0.02 13.26 16.58
N LEU A 9 0.46 14.41 16.11
CA LEU A 9 -0.16 15.16 15.03
C LEU A 9 -0.19 14.36 13.72
N ILE A 10 0.95 13.83 13.28
CA ILE A 10 1.07 13.03 12.06
C ILE A 10 0.10 11.84 12.10
N LYS A 11 0.08 11.11 13.23
CA LYS A 11 -0.82 9.97 13.40
C LYS A 11 -2.28 10.40 13.29
N SER A 12 -2.68 11.46 13.97
CA SER A 12 -4.07 11.97 13.95
C SER A 12 -4.56 12.35 12.54
N ARG A 13 -3.65 12.68 11.62
CA ARG A 13 -3.98 13.11 10.25
C ARG A 13 -3.88 11.99 9.22
N LEU A 14 -2.92 11.08 9.37
CA LEU A 14 -2.63 10.07 8.35
C LEU A 14 -3.09 8.66 8.71
N GLU A 15 -3.50 8.37 9.95
CA GLU A 15 -3.98 7.04 10.35
C GLU A 15 -5.21 6.60 9.54
N LEU A 16 -6.17 7.50 9.33
CA LEU A 16 -7.34 7.26 8.46
C LEU A 16 -6.99 7.15 6.97
N LEU A 17 -5.77 7.54 6.59
CA LEU A 17 -5.25 7.45 5.23
C LEU A 17 -4.36 6.20 5.04
N GLY A 18 -4.28 5.32 6.04
CA GLY A 18 -3.54 4.05 5.96
C GLY A 18 -2.10 4.10 6.44
N LEU A 19 -1.71 5.12 7.22
CA LEU A 19 -0.42 5.14 7.91
C LEU A 19 -0.38 4.02 8.96
N LEU A 20 0.64 3.15 8.88
CA LEU A 20 0.84 2.03 9.78
C LEU A 20 1.81 2.36 10.92
N LYS A 21 2.87 3.11 10.61
CA LYS A 21 3.95 3.41 11.56
C LYS A 21 4.69 4.70 11.20
N THR A 22 5.19 5.38 12.23
CA THR A 22 6.19 6.45 12.13
C THR A 22 7.49 6.03 12.81
N SER A 23 8.63 6.53 12.34
CA SER A 23 9.92 6.37 13.03
C SER A 23 10.91 7.47 12.66
N LEU A 24 11.79 7.85 13.59
CA LEU A 24 12.87 8.80 13.32
C LEU A 24 14.10 8.05 12.79
N LYS A 25 14.62 8.48 11.65
CA LYS A 25 15.85 7.95 11.03
C LYS A 25 16.68 9.13 10.52
N GLN A 26 17.89 9.30 11.06
CA GLN A 26 18.84 10.33 10.62
C GLN A 26 18.24 11.76 10.62
N GLY A 27 17.37 12.07 11.58
CA GLY A 27 16.72 13.39 11.70
C GLY A 27 15.43 13.55 10.90
N GLU A 28 15.07 12.57 10.07
CA GLU A 28 13.82 12.56 9.30
C GLU A 28 12.79 11.61 9.90
N ILE A 29 11.51 11.96 9.80
CA ILE A 29 10.42 11.05 10.17
C ILE A 29 10.04 10.22 8.95
N VAL A 30 10.19 8.92 9.09
CA VAL A 30 9.82 7.92 8.08
C VAL A 30 8.40 7.43 8.34
N LEU A 31 7.57 7.55 7.31
CA LEU A 31 6.17 7.13 7.28
C LEU A 31 6.06 5.77 6.59
N THR A 32 5.53 4.77 7.29
CA THR A 32 5.28 3.45 6.75
C THR A 32 3.80 3.30 6.42
N PHE A 33 3.51 3.13 5.13
CA PHE A 33 2.24 2.64 4.62
C PHE A 33 2.43 1.18 4.18
N ILE A 34 1.35 0.51 3.77
CA ILE A 34 1.44 -0.83 3.17
C ILE A 34 2.38 -0.87 1.95
N SER A 35 2.44 0.23 1.19
CA SER A 35 3.38 0.42 0.10
C SER A 35 3.68 1.93 -0.08
N PRO A 36 4.84 2.29 -0.66
CA PRO A 36 5.11 3.68 -1.00
C PRO A 36 4.06 4.24 -1.99
N GLN A 37 3.50 3.41 -2.88
CA GLN A 37 2.47 3.84 -3.83
C GLN A 37 1.21 4.34 -3.12
N VAL A 38 0.82 3.71 -2.01
CA VAL A 38 -0.32 4.20 -1.20
C VAL A 38 0.05 5.52 -0.52
N GLY A 39 1.23 5.62 0.09
CA GLY A 39 1.69 6.85 0.73
C GLY A 39 1.80 8.04 -0.23
N MET A 40 2.22 7.81 -1.48
CA MET A 40 2.35 8.85 -2.51
C MET A 40 1.02 9.53 -2.86
N ARG A 41 -0.12 8.85 -2.67
CA ARG A 41 -1.45 9.45 -2.87
C ARG A 41 -1.74 10.59 -1.91
N HIS A 42 -0.99 10.68 -0.82
CA HIS A 42 -1.18 11.64 0.26
C HIS A 42 0.00 12.62 0.36
N GLN A 43 0.76 12.79 -0.73
CA GLN A 43 1.97 13.62 -0.73
C GLN A 43 1.70 15.07 -0.32
N GLU A 44 0.56 15.64 -0.71
CA GLU A 44 0.17 17.00 -0.30
C GLU A 44 -0.04 17.11 1.22
N ALA A 45 -0.78 16.17 1.81
CA ALA A 45 -1.00 16.13 3.25
C ALA A 45 0.31 15.89 4.02
N ILE A 46 1.20 15.06 3.47
CA ILE A 46 2.53 14.81 4.03
C ILE A 46 3.39 16.08 3.97
N ALA A 47 3.37 16.82 2.86
CA ALA A 47 4.10 18.08 2.74
C ALA A 47 3.60 19.14 3.73
N ALA A 48 2.29 19.30 3.88
CA ALA A 48 1.71 20.21 4.86
C ALA A 48 2.12 19.85 6.30
N LEU A 49 2.13 18.55 6.62
CA LEU A 49 2.61 18.07 7.92
C LEU A 49 4.11 18.29 8.13
N ALA A 50 4.93 18.21 7.09
CA ALA A 50 6.36 18.50 7.19
C ALA A 50 6.58 19.96 7.62
N GLU A 51 5.87 20.90 6.97
CA GLU A 51 5.90 22.32 7.33
C GLU A 51 5.39 22.58 8.75
N GLU A 52 4.25 21.99 9.12
CA GLU A 52 3.62 22.21 10.44
C GLU A 52 4.45 21.63 11.59
N THR A 53 5.06 20.46 11.39
CA THR A 53 5.86 19.80 12.41
C THR A 53 7.29 20.34 12.50
N GLY A 54 7.79 20.91 11.40
CA GLY A 54 9.19 21.30 11.22
C GLY A 54 10.13 20.11 11.00
N TYR A 55 9.61 18.90 10.77
CA TYR A 55 10.40 17.71 10.47
C TYR A 55 10.31 17.38 8.98
N ALA A 56 11.44 17.03 8.39
CA ALA A 56 11.43 16.37 7.09
C ALA A 56 10.71 15.02 7.20
N LEU A 57 9.71 14.81 6.35
CA LEU A 57 8.95 13.57 6.27
C LEU A 57 9.28 12.84 4.97
N ARG A 58 9.43 11.51 5.05
CA ARG A 58 9.58 10.67 3.86
C ARG A 58 8.87 9.35 3.99
N LEU A 59 8.54 8.73 2.85
CA LEU A 59 7.96 7.41 2.81
C LEU A 59 9.03 6.33 3.05
N HIS A 60 8.62 5.23 3.70
CA HIS A 60 9.41 4.01 3.72
C HIS A 60 9.48 3.43 2.29
N PRO A 61 10.67 3.12 1.76
CA PRO A 61 10.81 2.74 0.34
C PRO A 61 10.32 1.33 0.05
N ASN A 62 10.34 0.44 1.05
CA ASN A 62 9.95 -0.95 0.86
C ASN A 62 8.49 -1.17 1.25
N PRO A 63 7.71 -1.89 0.43
CA PRO A 63 6.35 -2.30 0.75
C PRO A 63 6.32 -3.41 1.80
N ASP A 64 5.19 -3.54 2.49
CA ASP A 64 4.87 -4.72 3.28
C ASP A 64 4.34 -5.82 2.34
N GLN A 65 5.29 -6.60 1.81
CA GLN A 65 5.01 -7.68 0.86
C GLN A 65 4.02 -8.72 1.42
N ASN A 66 4.11 -9.02 2.72
CA ASN A 66 3.23 -10.00 3.35
C ASN A 66 1.80 -9.48 3.46
N ALA A 67 1.61 -8.22 3.85
CA ALA A 67 0.29 -7.59 3.89
C ALA A 67 -0.34 -7.52 2.49
N ILE A 68 0.44 -7.15 1.47
CA ILE A 68 -0.02 -7.12 0.07
C ILE A 68 -0.48 -8.50 -0.38
N LEU A 69 0.35 -9.53 -0.18
CA LEU A 69 0.01 -10.90 -0.56
C LEU A 69 -1.24 -11.40 0.16
N THR A 70 -1.41 -11.06 1.44
CA THR A 70 -2.58 -11.43 2.23
C THR A 70 -3.85 -10.82 1.66
N ILE A 71 -3.83 -9.53 1.32
CA ILE A 71 -4.97 -8.83 0.72
C ILE A 71 -5.29 -9.42 -0.64
N VAL A 72 -4.29 -9.58 -1.51
CA VAL A 72 -4.51 -10.11 -2.87
C VAL A 72 -5.06 -11.54 -2.83
N GLN A 73 -4.50 -12.41 -2.00
CA GLN A 73 -5.00 -13.78 -1.85
C GLN A 73 -6.45 -13.81 -1.37
N ARG A 74 -6.83 -12.92 -0.44
CA ARG A 74 -8.21 -12.80 0.03
C ARG A 74 -9.16 -12.40 -1.11
N GLU A 75 -8.80 -11.39 -1.89
CA GLU A 75 -9.64 -10.93 -3.01
C GLU A 75 -9.76 -12.00 -4.11
N VAL A 76 -8.66 -12.69 -4.45
CA VAL A 76 -8.66 -13.78 -5.44
C VAL A 76 -9.50 -14.97 -4.97
N ARG A 77 -9.40 -15.35 -3.68
CA ARG A 77 -10.25 -16.41 -3.10
C ARG A 77 -11.72 -16.03 -3.12
N ALA A 78 -12.05 -14.79 -2.76
CA ALA A 78 -13.43 -14.29 -2.78
C ALA A 78 -14.03 -14.28 -4.19
N ALA A 79 -13.21 -14.09 -5.23
CA ALA A 79 -13.64 -14.18 -6.63
C ALA A 79 -13.92 -15.62 -7.11
N GLY A 80 -13.55 -16.64 -6.34
CA GLY A 80 -13.81 -18.05 -6.66
C GLY A 80 -13.02 -18.59 -7.86
N TRP A 81 -11.95 -17.91 -8.30
CA TRP A 81 -11.18 -18.36 -9.45
C TRP A 81 -10.36 -19.61 -9.15
N GLY A 82 -10.37 -20.56 -10.09
CA GLY A 82 -9.42 -21.67 -10.07
C GLY A 82 -8.01 -21.15 -10.36
N VAL A 83 -7.08 -21.33 -9.44
CA VAL A 83 -5.67 -20.89 -9.59
C VAL A 83 -4.80 -22.09 -10.00
N ARG A 84 -4.05 -21.94 -11.11
CA ARG A 84 -3.00 -22.90 -11.51
C ARG A 84 -1.64 -22.56 -10.91
N LYS A 85 -1.30 -21.27 -10.79
CA LYS A 85 -0.02 -20.79 -10.25
C LYS A 85 -0.18 -19.40 -9.62
N GLY A 86 0.57 -19.14 -8.55
CA GLY A 86 0.65 -17.84 -7.87
C GLY A 86 0.37 -17.93 -6.36
N PRO A 87 0.49 -16.80 -5.63
CA PRO A 87 0.86 -15.48 -6.14
C PRO A 87 2.35 -15.36 -6.46
N GLY A 88 2.69 -14.73 -7.58
CA GLY A 88 4.02 -14.17 -7.84
C GLY A 88 4.02 -12.68 -7.54
N LEU A 89 4.99 -12.18 -6.77
CA LEU A 89 5.11 -10.76 -6.45
C LEU A 89 6.26 -10.13 -7.23
N HIS A 90 5.99 -9.07 -7.97
CA HIS A 90 7.01 -8.25 -8.64
C HIS A 90 7.01 -6.86 -8.01
N VAL A 91 7.93 -6.66 -7.05
CA VAL A 91 8.00 -5.42 -6.27
C VAL A 91 8.29 -4.20 -7.14
N GLU A 92 9.27 -4.30 -8.04
CA GLU A 92 9.69 -3.18 -8.91
C GLU A 92 8.58 -2.72 -9.86
N ARG A 93 7.74 -3.65 -10.33
CA ARG A 93 6.62 -3.36 -11.24
C ARG A 93 5.30 -3.08 -10.53
N CYS A 94 5.26 -3.21 -9.20
CA CYS A 94 4.04 -3.13 -8.43
C CYS A 94 2.95 -4.11 -8.92
N GLU A 95 3.34 -5.36 -9.25
CA GLU A 95 2.43 -6.36 -9.80
C GLU A 95 2.33 -7.60 -8.90
N VAL A 96 1.13 -8.16 -8.80
CA VAL A 96 0.89 -9.51 -8.29
C VAL A 96 0.32 -10.37 -9.40
N VAL A 97 0.97 -11.48 -9.71
CA VAL A 97 0.69 -12.32 -10.87
C VAL A 97 0.06 -13.64 -10.46
N TYR A 98 -1.01 -14.00 -11.14
CA TYR A 98 -1.66 -15.31 -11.07
C TYR A 98 -1.77 -15.93 -12.46
N THR A 99 -1.75 -17.26 -12.52
CA THR A 99 -2.20 -18.03 -13.68
C THR A 99 -3.48 -18.74 -13.29
N LEU A 100 -4.57 -18.49 -14.02
CA LEU A 100 -5.89 -19.03 -13.72
C LEU A 100 -6.18 -20.30 -14.52
N ALA A 101 -7.14 -21.09 -14.05
CA ALA A 101 -7.56 -22.32 -14.69
C ALA A 101 -8.38 -22.08 -15.96
N ALA A 102 -9.11 -20.97 -15.98
CA ALA A 102 -9.92 -20.45 -17.07
C ALA A 102 -9.88 -18.91 -17.03
N PRO A 103 -10.17 -18.22 -18.16
CA PRO A 103 -10.31 -16.76 -18.18
C PRO A 103 -11.39 -16.29 -17.18
N PRO A 104 -11.13 -15.24 -16.38
CA PRO A 104 -12.13 -14.69 -15.49
C PRO A 104 -13.17 -13.87 -16.27
N ASP A 105 -14.33 -13.67 -15.68
CA ASP A 105 -15.26 -12.64 -16.14
C ASP A 105 -14.61 -11.25 -16.03
N GLU A 106 -14.72 -10.44 -17.08
CA GLU A 106 -14.04 -9.14 -17.17
C GLU A 106 -14.55 -8.14 -16.13
N ALA A 107 -15.85 -8.13 -15.84
CA ALA A 107 -16.41 -7.24 -14.83
C ALA A 107 -15.94 -7.64 -13.43
N VAL A 108 -15.86 -8.94 -13.15
CA VAL A 108 -15.31 -9.46 -11.88
C VAL A 108 -13.82 -9.14 -11.77
N LEU A 109 -13.03 -9.35 -12.83
CA LEU A 109 -11.60 -9.04 -12.86
C LEU A 109 -11.37 -7.55 -12.59
N SER A 110 -12.08 -6.67 -13.28
CA SER A 110 -11.96 -5.22 -13.10
C SER A 110 -12.27 -4.80 -11.66
N ALA A 111 -13.36 -5.33 -11.08
CA ALA A 111 -13.73 -5.02 -9.69
C ALA A 111 -12.70 -5.52 -8.66
N VAL A 112 -12.17 -6.74 -8.84
CA VAL A 112 -11.13 -7.32 -7.98
C VAL A 112 -9.83 -6.52 -8.10
N SER A 113 -9.38 -6.25 -9.33
CA SER A 113 -8.17 -5.47 -9.60
C SER A 113 -8.25 -4.07 -8.99
N LYS A 114 -9.40 -3.39 -9.10
CA LYS A 114 -9.61 -2.08 -8.50
C LYS A 114 -9.47 -2.13 -6.97
N ARG A 115 -10.13 -3.08 -6.29
CA ARG A 115 -10.03 -3.22 -4.83
C ARG A 115 -8.62 -3.51 -4.37
N ILE A 116 -7.87 -4.34 -5.11
CA ILE A 116 -6.46 -4.63 -4.82
C ILE A 116 -5.62 -3.35 -4.97
N GLN A 117 -5.77 -2.65 -6.09
CA GLN A 117 -5.02 -1.44 -6.38
C GLN A 117 -5.31 -0.35 -5.34
N GLU A 118 -6.56 -0.15 -4.96
CA GLU A 118 -6.94 0.81 -3.92
C GLU A 118 -6.30 0.48 -2.58
N GLN A 119 -6.33 -0.78 -2.14
CA GLN A 119 -5.80 -1.17 -0.83
C GLN A 119 -4.28 -1.25 -0.77
N THR A 120 -3.61 -1.57 -1.87
CA THR A 120 -2.19 -1.96 -1.85
C THR A 120 -1.29 -1.11 -2.73
N GLY A 121 -1.85 -0.43 -3.74
CA GLY A 121 -1.09 0.21 -4.81
C GLY A 121 -0.54 -0.76 -5.87
N TYR A 122 -0.82 -2.07 -5.74
CA TYR A 122 -0.37 -3.09 -6.69
C TYR A 122 -1.45 -3.43 -7.72
N THR A 123 -1.02 -3.79 -8.92
CA THR A 123 -1.89 -4.24 -10.00
C THR A 123 -1.95 -5.77 -10.00
N LEU A 124 -3.15 -6.33 -10.14
CA LEU A 124 -3.34 -7.75 -10.37
C LEU A 124 -3.15 -8.07 -11.85
N VAL A 125 -2.28 -9.04 -12.16
CA VAL A 125 -2.05 -9.56 -13.51
C VAL A 125 -2.47 -11.03 -13.54
N VAL A 126 -3.43 -11.35 -14.40
CA VAL A 126 -3.91 -12.73 -14.61
C VAL A 126 -3.46 -13.24 -15.98
N LYS A 127 -3.10 -14.51 -16.04
CA LYS A 127 -2.68 -15.24 -17.25
C LYS A 127 -3.48 -16.53 -17.40
#